data_AF-A0A842QAQ2-F1
#
_entry.id   AF-A0A842QAQ2-F1
#
_cell.length_a   1.000
_cell.length_b   1.000
_cell.length_c   1.000
_cell.angle_alpha   90.00
_cell.angle_beta   90.00
_cell.angle_gamma   90.00
#
_symmetry.space_group_name_H-M   'P 1'
#
loop_
_entity.id
_entity.type
_entity.pdbx_description
1 polymer ?
#
loop_
_entity_poly.entity_id
_entity_poly.type
_entity_poly.pdbx_seq_one_letter_code
_entity_poly.pdbx_strand_id
1 'polypeptide(L)'
;MPDVFTIVIKKLEELGAFNFLFPFMLTTAIFYGLLRRSKIFMVRKKEYVVVNRDTGEKKEYDVEVGGAVNAVVAVIAGFMVWAYPILAGVNIQQQLSVFFMQGAIVTLIFIIGLMILGMFLKPGVADQLHELIFKDGKFGVTAIIIICIGVGVLVFVTSGLLDLIVGPVFTKIDLGNDMILTIVVLGLLILPLIFILRDAKPMVKEPKEGNGD
;
A
#
# COMPACT_ATOMS: atom_id res chain seq x y z
N MET A 1 -13.31 19.15 34.52
CA MET A 1 -12.15 19.82 33.88
C MET A 1 -11.88 19.09 32.58
N PRO A 2 -11.73 19.77 31.44
CA PRO A 2 -11.33 19.11 30.20
C PRO A 2 -9.98 18.43 30.42
N ASP A 3 -9.89 17.17 30.01
CA ASP A 3 -8.67 16.39 30.11
C ASP A 3 -7.57 16.97 29.20
N VAL A 4 -6.31 16.87 29.63
CA VAL A 4 -5.16 17.48 28.97
C VAL A 4 -5.00 16.96 27.54
N PHE A 5 -5.33 15.69 27.29
CA PHE A 5 -5.25 15.12 25.94
C PHE A 5 -6.28 15.73 24.99
N THR A 6 -7.48 16.06 25.49
CA THR A 6 -8.51 16.69 24.64
C THR A 6 -8.05 18.05 24.11
N ILE A 7 -7.34 18.82 24.94
CA ILE A 7 -6.79 20.13 24.54
C ILE A 7 -5.72 19.95 23.46
N VAL A 8 -4.82 18.97 23.64
CA VAL A 8 -3.74 18.67 22.68
C VAL A 8 -4.32 18.19 21.35
N ILE A 9 -5.30 17.28 21.37
CA ILE A 9 -5.93 16.74 20.16
C ILE A 9 -6.62 17.86 19.37
N LYS A 10 -7.37 18.74 20.04
CA LYS A 10 -8.01 19.88 19.39
C LYS A 10 -6.99 20.83 18.77
N LYS A 11 -5.87 21.08 19.45
CA LYS A 11 -4.79 21.92 18.90
C LYS A 11 -4.13 21.27 17.68
N LEU A 12 -3.94 19.95 17.68
CA LEU A 12 -3.44 19.22 16.52
C LEU A 12 -4.45 19.23 15.36
N GLU A 13 -5.74 19.11 15.66
CA GLU A 13 -6.82 19.22 14.68
C GLU A 13 -6.88 20.62 14.05
N GLU A 14 -6.80 21.68 14.87
CA GLU A 14 -6.72 23.08 14.42
C GLU A 14 -5.50 23.34 13.51
N LEU A 15 -4.38 22.67 13.77
CA LEU A 15 -3.17 22.73 12.93
C LEU A 15 -3.27 21.88 11.65
N GLY A 16 -4.37 21.16 11.44
CA GLY A 16 -4.55 20.28 10.29
C GLY A 16 -3.75 18.98 10.35
N ALA A 17 -3.29 18.56 11.53
CA ALA A 17 -2.45 17.37 11.67
C ALA A 17 -3.15 16.10 11.16
N PHE A 18 -4.44 15.94 11.46
CA PHE A 18 -5.25 14.78 11.04
C PHE A 18 -5.73 14.88 9.59
N ASN A 19 -5.95 16.10 9.08
CA ASN A 19 -6.42 16.32 7.72
C ASN A 19 -5.30 16.21 6.68
N PHE A 20 -4.09 16.64 7.04
CA PHE A 20 -2.98 16.73 6.07
C PHE A 20 -1.71 16.05 6.56
N LEU A 21 -1.18 16.43 7.73
CA LEU A 21 0.17 16.04 8.14
C LEU A 21 0.35 14.53 8.26
N PHE A 22 -0.56 13.84 8.94
CA PHE A 22 -0.48 12.39 9.13
C PHE A 22 -0.69 11.60 7.84
N PRO A 23 -1.74 11.87 7.03
CA PRO A 23 -1.87 11.23 5.72
C PRO A 23 -0.66 11.49 4.81
N PHE A 24 -0.14 12.72 4.78
CA PHE A 24 1.06 13.09 4.02
C PHE A 24 2.29 12.30 4.46
N MET A 25 2.57 12.24 5.76
CA MET A 25 3.71 11.48 6.28
C MET A 25 3.61 9.99 5.96
N LEU A 26 2.40 9.41 6.09
CA LEU A 26 2.14 8.02 5.76
C LEU A 26 2.40 7.74 4.28
N THR A 27 1.82 8.55 3.38
CA THR A 27 2.01 8.39 1.92
C THR A 27 3.47 8.59 1.51
N THR A 28 4.16 9.57 2.09
CA THR A 28 5.58 9.82 1.86
C THR A 28 6.44 8.62 2.30
N ALA A 29 6.15 8.05 3.47
CA ALA A 29 6.85 6.87 3.96
C ALA A 29 6.62 5.64 3.06
N ILE A 30 5.40 5.44 2.57
CA ILE A 30 5.06 4.38 1.62
C ILE A 30 5.82 4.57 0.31
N PHE A 31 5.79 5.77 -0.28
CA PHE A 31 6.53 6.06 -1.51
C PHE A 31 8.04 5.88 -1.35
N TYR A 32 8.61 6.34 -0.23
CA TYR A 32 10.02 6.12 0.05
C TYR A 32 10.35 4.62 0.14
N GLY A 33 9.53 3.84 0.85
CA GLY A 33 9.69 2.39 0.95
C GLY A 33 9.61 1.68 -0.41
N LEU A 34 8.66 2.08 -1.26
CA LEU A 34 8.50 1.56 -2.62
C LEU A 34 9.68 1.93 -3.53
N LEU A 35 10.15 3.18 -3.48
CA LEU A 35 11.32 3.65 -4.25
C LEU A 35 12.61 2.95 -3.80
N ARG A 36 12.76 2.72 -2.49
CA ARG A 36 13.88 1.96 -1.94
C ARG A 36 13.84 0.50 -2.40
N ARG A 37 12.68 -0.14 -2.37
CA ARG A 37 12.52 -1.54 -2.78
C ARG A 37 12.72 -1.73 -4.29
N SER A 38 12.31 -0.76 -5.10
CA SER A 38 12.43 -0.82 -6.57
C SER A 38 13.82 -0.47 -7.08
N LYS A 39 14.70 0.11 -6.25
CA LYS A 39 16.06 0.54 -6.59
C LYS A 39 16.15 1.45 -7.83
N ILE A 40 15.06 2.16 -8.17
CA ILE A 40 14.96 2.97 -9.40
C ILE A 40 16.04 4.06 -9.47
N PHE A 41 16.27 4.76 -8.36
CA PHE A 41 17.27 5.84 -8.28
C PHE A 41 18.50 5.46 -7.46
N MET A 42 18.72 4.17 -7.22
CA MET A 42 19.90 3.70 -6.50
C MET A 42 21.01 3.39 -7.49
N VAL A 43 22.08 4.20 -7.44
CA VAL A 43 23.33 3.90 -8.13
C VAL A 43 24.19 3.06 -7.19
N ARG A 44 24.55 1.86 -7.63
CA ARG A 44 25.56 1.06 -6.92
C ARG A 44 26.93 1.66 -7.21
N LYS A 45 27.57 2.19 -6.18
CA LYS A 45 28.95 2.65 -6.24
C LYS A 45 29.80 1.69 -5.42
N LYS A 46 30.83 1.14 -6.05
CA LYS A 46 31.87 0.37 -5.36
C LYS A 46 32.79 1.36 -4.65
N GLU A 47 32.85 1.26 -3.33
CA GLU A 47 33.75 2.07 -2.52
C GLU A 47 34.78 1.15 -1.85
N TYR A 48 36.06 1.50 -2.00
CA TYR A 48 37.16 0.74 -1.42
C TYR A 48 37.50 1.35 -0.07
N VAL A 49 37.22 0.62 1.01
CA VAL A 49 37.64 1.03 2.35
C VAL A 49 38.88 0.24 2.73
N VAL A 50 39.92 0.93 3.18
CA VAL A 50 41.14 0.29 3.70
C VAL A 50 40.79 -0.31 5.06
N VAL A 51 40.80 -1.63 5.15
CA VAL A 51 40.42 -2.37 6.36
C VAL A 51 41.62 -2.54 7.29
N ASN A 52 42.82 -2.62 6.71
CA ASN A 52 44.04 -2.74 7.48
C ASN A 52 45.09 -1.77 6.92
N ARG A 53 45.52 -0.84 7.80
CA ARG A 53 46.43 0.25 7.45
C ARG A 53 47.87 -0.24 7.23
N ASP A 54 48.26 -1.32 7.91
CA ASP A 54 49.61 -1.84 7.90
C ASP A 54 49.84 -2.80 6.73
N THR A 55 48.82 -3.57 6.34
CA THR A 55 48.89 -4.50 5.20
C THR A 55 48.41 -3.87 3.88
N GLY A 56 47.73 -2.71 3.94
CA GLY A 56 47.13 -2.07 2.77
C GLY A 56 45.90 -2.80 2.22
N GLU A 57 45.35 -3.75 2.97
CA GLU A 57 44.20 -4.55 2.56
C GLU A 57 42.95 -3.67 2.39
N LYS A 58 42.34 -3.76 1.19
CA LYS A 58 41.10 -3.04 0.85
C LYS A 58 39.95 -4.02 0.74
N LYS A 59 38.84 -3.74 1.41
CA LYS A 59 37.56 -4.41 1.11
C LYS A 59 36.71 -3.52 0.24
N GLU A 60 36.08 -4.16 -0.73
CA GLU A 60 35.10 -3.54 -1.60
C GLU A 60 33.74 -3.56 -0.89
N TYR A 61 33.13 -2.39 -0.76
CA TYR A 61 31.78 -2.25 -0.23
C TYR A 61 30.88 -1.71 -1.32
N ASP A 62 29.73 -2.36 -1.53
CA ASP A 62 28.66 -1.82 -2.34
C ASP A 62 27.93 -0.74 -1.53
N VAL A 63 28.13 0.52 -1.90
CA VAL A 63 27.43 1.65 -1.30
C VAL A 63 26.26 2.03 -2.20
N GLU A 64 25.05 1.97 -1.63
CA GLU A 64 23.83 2.41 -2.30
C GLU A 64 23.74 3.95 -2.23
N VAL A 65 24.12 4.61 -3.32
CA VAL A 65 24.02 6.07 -3.44
C VAL A 65 22.68 6.40 -4.09
N GLY A 66 21.81 7.14 -3.40
CA GLY A 66 20.48 7.49 -3.93
C GLY A 66 19.37 7.61 -2.89
N GLY A 67 19.61 7.24 -1.63
CA GLY A 67 18.61 7.35 -0.56
C GLY A 67 18.05 8.77 -0.40
N ALA A 68 18.90 9.79 -0.51
CA ALA A 68 18.47 11.19 -0.46
C ALA A 68 17.53 11.56 -1.63
N VAL A 69 17.82 11.11 -2.85
CA VAL A 69 16.98 11.37 -4.03
C VAL A 69 15.62 10.69 -3.86
N ASN A 70 15.60 9.42 -3.43
CA ASN A 70 14.37 8.71 -3.12
C ASN A 70 13.52 9.43 -2.07
N ALA A 71 14.15 9.98 -1.02
CA ALA A 71 13.44 10.72 0.01
C ALA A 71 12.82 12.01 -0.55
N VAL A 72 13.57 12.78 -1.34
CA VAL A 72 13.05 14.01 -1.97
C VAL A 72 11.90 13.70 -2.93
N VAL A 73 12.05 12.69 -3.79
CA VAL A 73 11.00 12.26 -4.72
C VAL A 73 9.75 11.79 -3.98
N ALA A 74 9.92 11.00 -2.92
CA ALA A 74 8.80 10.53 -2.10
C ALA A 74 8.04 11.69 -1.43
N VAL A 75 8.76 12.70 -0.92
CA VAL A 75 8.17 13.90 -0.31
C VAL A 75 7.36 14.68 -1.36
N ILE A 76 7.95 14.94 -2.54
CA ILE A 76 7.27 15.64 -3.63
C ILE A 76 6.02 14.88 -4.08
N ALA A 77 6.12 13.57 -4.28
CA ALA A 77 5.00 12.73 -4.66
C ALA A 77 3.90 12.74 -3.58
N GLY A 78 4.28 12.68 -2.30
CA GLY A 78 3.36 12.83 -1.18
C GLY A 78 2.59 14.15 -1.24
N PHE A 79 3.28 15.27 -1.46
CA PHE A 79 2.64 16.57 -1.62
C PHE A 79 1.69 16.60 -2.82
N MET A 80 2.10 16.06 -3.98
CA MET A 80 1.26 16.06 -5.18
C MET A 80 -0.05 15.28 -4.99
N VAL A 81 0.01 14.13 -4.32
CA VAL A 81 -1.18 13.31 -4.04
C VAL A 81 -2.15 14.04 -3.13
N TRP A 82 -1.64 14.74 -2.12
CA TRP A 82 -2.48 15.40 -1.11
C TRP A 82 -2.84 16.85 -1.43
N ALA A 83 -2.17 17.50 -2.37
CA ALA A 83 -2.45 18.89 -2.75
C ALA A 83 -3.90 19.04 -3.26
N TYR A 84 -4.34 18.13 -4.14
CA TYR A 84 -5.65 18.26 -4.76
C TYR A 84 -6.83 18.09 -3.78
N PRO A 85 -6.90 17.05 -2.92
CA PRO A 85 -8.01 16.90 -1.98
C PRO A 85 -8.16 18.09 -1.02
N ILE A 86 -7.03 18.68 -0.60
CA ILE A 86 -7.02 19.89 0.24
C ILE A 86 -7.59 21.09 -0.52
N LEU A 87 -7.12 21.31 -1.75
CA LEU A 87 -7.60 22.41 -2.61
C LEU A 87 -9.07 22.25 -2.98
N ALA A 88 -9.55 21.01 -3.12
CA ALA A 88 -10.94 20.69 -3.39
C ALA A 88 -11.84 20.78 -2.13
N GLY A 89 -11.29 21.09 -0.96
CA GLY A 89 -12.06 21.20 0.29
C GLY A 89 -12.60 19.87 0.80
N VAL A 90 -11.95 18.76 0.44
CA VAL A 90 -12.39 17.42 0.83
C VAL A 90 -12.06 17.16 2.30
N ASN A 91 -13.05 16.69 3.07
CA ASN A 91 -12.86 16.35 4.49
C ASN A 91 -12.20 14.97 4.63
N ILE A 92 -10.87 14.97 4.60
CA ILE A 92 -10.03 13.76 4.68
C ILE A 92 -10.25 12.98 5.98
N GLN A 93 -10.39 13.69 7.10
CA GLN A 93 -10.66 13.08 8.40
C GLN A 93 -11.95 12.28 8.38
N GLN A 94 -13.02 12.84 7.81
CA GLN A 94 -14.29 12.14 7.68
C GLN A 94 -14.17 10.91 6.76
N GLN A 95 -13.52 11.04 5.61
CA GLN A 95 -13.38 9.93 4.66
C GLN A 95 -12.49 8.80 5.19
N LEU A 96 -11.38 9.13 5.85
CA LEU A 96 -10.54 8.12 6.53
C LEU A 96 -11.31 7.43 7.65
N SER A 97 -12.09 8.17 8.45
CA SER A 97 -12.93 7.59 9.49
C SER A 97 -13.96 6.61 8.92
N VAL A 98 -14.64 6.98 7.83
CA VAL A 98 -15.58 6.09 7.13
C VAL A 98 -14.87 4.87 6.57
N PHE A 99 -13.72 5.05 5.91
CA PHE A 99 -12.93 3.94 5.38
C PHE A 99 -12.51 2.94 6.46
N PHE A 100 -11.95 3.41 7.58
CA PHE A 100 -11.55 2.54 8.69
C PHE A 100 -12.75 1.86 9.35
N MET A 101 -13.86 2.58 9.54
CA MET A 101 -15.08 2.02 10.11
C MET A 101 -15.68 0.93 9.21
N GLN A 102 -15.80 1.18 7.91
CA GLN A 102 -16.29 0.17 6.96
C GLN A 102 -15.32 -1.01 6.85
N GLY A 103 -14.00 -0.75 6.79
CA GLY A 103 -12.98 -1.80 6.79
C GLY A 103 -13.03 -2.69 8.03
N ALA A 104 -13.25 -2.09 9.22
CA ALA A 104 -13.44 -2.81 10.46
C ALA A 104 -14.73 -3.64 10.46
N ILE A 105 -15.85 -3.08 9.97
CA ILE A 105 -17.12 -3.81 9.82
C ILE A 105 -16.95 -5.01 8.88
N VAL A 106 -16.31 -4.82 7.73
CA VAL A 106 -16.07 -5.89 6.75
C VAL A 106 -15.22 -6.99 7.36
N THR A 107 -14.16 -6.62 8.09
CA THR A 107 -13.29 -7.56 8.78
C THR A 107 -14.05 -8.32 9.87
N LEU A 108 -14.91 -7.64 10.62
CA LEU A 108 -15.76 -8.27 11.63
C LEU A 108 -16.75 -9.27 11.00
N ILE A 109 -17.45 -8.87 9.93
CA ILE A 109 -18.35 -9.74 9.18
C ILE A 109 -17.59 -10.96 8.66
N PHE A 110 -16.38 -10.76 8.15
CA PHE A 110 -15.54 -11.84 7.65
C PHE A 110 -15.13 -12.82 8.76
N ILE A 111 -14.69 -12.30 9.92
CA ILE A 111 -14.34 -13.13 11.09
C ILE A 111 -15.56 -13.93 11.58
N ILE A 112 -16.72 -13.28 11.74
CA ILE A 112 -17.96 -13.94 12.17
C ILE A 112 -18.38 -14.99 11.12
N GLY A 113 -18.29 -14.66 9.84
CA GLY A 113 -18.59 -15.59 8.74
C GLY A 113 -17.70 -16.82 8.78
N LEU A 114 -16.40 -16.65 8.98
CA LEU A 114 -15.45 -17.75 9.16
C LEU A 114 -15.74 -18.58 10.40
N MET A 115 -16.15 -17.95 11.51
CA MET A 115 -16.55 -18.67 12.72
C MET A 115 -17.80 -19.53 12.49
N ILE A 116 -18.85 -18.97 11.89
CA ILE A 116 -20.09 -19.69 11.57
C ILE A 116 -19.78 -20.85 10.61
N LEU A 117 -19.03 -20.57 9.55
CA LEU A 117 -18.55 -21.62 8.64
C LEU A 117 -17.82 -22.71 9.44
N GLY A 118 -16.90 -22.34 10.32
CA GLY A 118 -16.19 -23.29 11.19
C GLY A 118 -17.08 -24.13 12.12
N MET A 119 -18.27 -23.65 12.50
CA MET A 119 -19.23 -24.42 13.32
C MET A 119 -20.03 -25.45 12.51
N PHE A 120 -20.33 -25.16 11.24
CA PHE A 120 -21.10 -26.06 10.37
C PHE A 120 -20.22 -27.00 9.53
N LEU A 121 -18.94 -26.67 9.40
CA LEU A 121 -17.96 -27.44 8.67
C LEU A 121 -17.35 -28.51 9.59
N LYS A 122 -17.35 -29.77 9.14
CA LYS A 122 -16.80 -30.91 9.89
C LYS A 122 -15.33 -30.65 10.32
N PRO A 123 -14.87 -31.23 11.46
CA PRO A 123 -13.46 -31.17 11.84
C PRO A 123 -12.59 -31.73 10.71
N GLY A 124 -11.62 -30.92 10.25
CA GLY A 124 -10.80 -31.20 9.05
C GLY A 124 -11.10 -30.29 7.85
N VAL A 125 -12.03 -29.34 7.94
CA VAL A 125 -12.32 -28.43 6.83
C VAL A 125 -11.22 -27.41 6.57
N ALA A 126 -10.38 -27.07 7.54
CA ALA A 126 -9.14 -26.33 7.22
C ALA A 126 -8.27 -27.10 6.21
N ASP A 127 -8.15 -28.41 6.38
CA ASP A 127 -7.39 -29.28 5.47
C ASP A 127 -8.13 -29.51 4.13
N GLN A 128 -9.46 -29.60 4.13
CA GLN A 128 -10.25 -29.71 2.90
C GLN A 128 -10.35 -28.39 2.12
N LEU A 129 -10.37 -27.25 2.80
CA LEU A 129 -10.30 -25.93 2.19
C LEU A 129 -8.89 -25.74 1.64
N HIS A 130 -7.86 -26.16 2.37
CA HIS A 130 -6.50 -26.20 1.87
C HIS A 130 -6.38 -27.13 0.64
N GLU A 131 -6.98 -28.32 0.64
CA GLU A 131 -7.07 -29.17 -0.56
C GLU A 131 -7.86 -28.51 -1.69
N LEU A 132 -9.08 -28.01 -1.48
CA LEU A 132 -9.87 -27.38 -2.56
C LEU A 132 -9.18 -26.13 -3.13
N ILE A 133 -8.47 -25.37 -2.29
CA ILE A 133 -7.78 -24.15 -2.70
C ILE A 133 -6.45 -24.47 -3.39
N PHE A 134 -5.68 -25.43 -2.86
CA PHE A 134 -4.28 -25.66 -3.26
C PHE A 134 -4.04 -26.96 -4.06
N LYS A 135 -4.95 -27.94 -4.07
CA LYS A 135 -4.74 -29.25 -4.72
C LYS A 135 -4.74 -29.19 -6.25
N ASP A 136 -5.41 -28.20 -6.86
CA ASP A 136 -5.32 -27.92 -8.30
C ASP A 136 -4.49 -26.66 -8.65
N GLY A 137 -3.73 -26.14 -7.68
CA GLY A 137 -2.57 -25.25 -7.85
C GLY A 137 -2.78 -23.86 -8.47
N LYS A 138 -3.88 -23.58 -9.16
CA LYS A 138 -4.11 -22.30 -9.85
C LYS A 138 -5.52 -21.77 -9.72
N PHE A 139 -6.55 -22.63 -9.78
CA PHE A 139 -7.94 -22.13 -9.82
C PHE A 139 -8.46 -21.65 -8.47
N GLY A 140 -8.22 -22.40 -7.38
CA GLY A 140 -8.72 -22.06 -6.04
C GLY A 140 -8.10 -20.79 -5.46
N VAL A 141 -6.77 -20.67 -5.54
CA VAL A 141 -6.05 -19.46 -5.12
C VAL A 141 -6.47 -18.24 -5.96
N THR A 142 -6.61 -18.40 -7.29
CA THR A 142 -7.03 -17.30 -8.16
C THR A 142 -8.47 -16.86 -7.87
N ALA A 143 -9.39 -17.80 -7.62
CA ALA A 143 -10.77 -17.48 -7.27
C ALA A 143 -10.88 -16.71 -5.94
N ILE A 144 -10.13 -17.12 -4.92
CA ILE A 144 -10.10 -16.41 -3.63
C ILE A 144 -9.48 -15.03 -3.76
N ILE A 145 -8.39 -14.90 -4.52
CA ILE A 145 -7.77 -13.60 -4.81
C ILE A 145 -8.78 -12.70 -5.53
N ILE A 146 -9.52 -13.21 -6.52
CA ILE A 146 -10.56 -12.45 -7.23
C ILE A 146 -11.68 -12.02 -6.29
N ILE A 147 -12.15 -12.90 -5.40
CA ILE A 147 -13.21 -12.56 -4.43
C ILE A 147 -12.71 -11.50 -3.43
N CYS A 148 -11.51 -11.67 -2.87
CA CYS A 148 -10.92 -10.71 -1.95
C CYS A 148 -10.66 -9.35 -2.61
N ILE A 149 -10.19 -9.34 -3.85
CA ILE A 149 -10.03 -8.12 -4.64
C ILE A 149 -11.40 -7.51 -4.92
N GLY A 150 -12.41 -8.30 -5.31
CA GLY A 150 -13.76 -7.83 -5.59
C GLY A 150 -14.42 -7.19 -4.36
N VAL A 151 -14.33 -7.84 -3.20
CA VAL A 151 -14.82 -7.30 -1.92
C VAL A 151 -14.01 -6.05 -1.54
N GLY A 152 -12.68 -6.07 -1.68
CA GLY A 152 -11.83 -4.92 -1.41
C GLY A 152 -12.18 -3.71 -2.27
N VAL A 153 -12.37 -3.91 -3.58
CA VAL A 153 -12.81 -2.87 -4.53
C VAL A 153 -14.21 -2.38 -4.18
N LEU A 154 -15.14 -3.28 -3.84
CA LEU A 154 -16.50 -2.91 -3.44
C LEU A 154 -16.47 -1.98 -2.22
N VAL A 155 -15.76 -2.37 -1.16
CA VAL A 155 -15.61 -1.57 0.07
C VAL A 155 -14.91 -0.25 -0.22
N PHE A 156 -13.87 -0.28 -1.05
CA PHE A 156 -13.15 0.93 -1.46
C PHE A 156 -14.09 1.92 -2.16
N VAL A 157 -14.93 1.46 -3.09
CA VAL A 157 -15.90 2.30 -3.81
C VAL A 157 -17.03 2.78 -2.88
N THR A 158 -17.58 1.92 -2.03
CA THR A 158 -18.69 2.29 -1.13
C THR A 158 -18.25 3.14 0.07
N SER A 159 -16.94 3.22 0.35
CA SER A 159 -16.38 4.03 1.45
C SER A 159 -16.28 5.52 1.18
N GLY A 160 -16.46 5.96 -0.07
CA GLY A 160 -16.21 7.35 -0.45
C GLY A 160 -14.71 7.72 -0.42
N LEU A 161 -13.81 6.73 -0.29
CA LEU A 161 -12.37 6.96 -0.46
C LEU A 161 -12.01 7.28 -1.93
N LEU A 162 -12.87 6.90 -2.88
CA LEU A 162 -12.73 7.28 -4.28
C LEU A 162 -12.91 8.80 -4.45
N ASP A 163 -13.88 9.39 -3.74
CA ASP A 163 -14.08 10.85 -3.67
C ASP A 163 -12.87 11.58 -3.07
N LEU A 164 -12.10 10.92 -2.21
CA LEU A 164 -10.85 11.44 -1.67
C LEU A 164 -9.77 11.57 -2.75
N ILE A 165 -9.58 10.51 -3.55
CA ILE A 165 -8.46 10.40 -4.49
C ILE A 165 -8.75 11.14 -5.79
N VAL A 166 -10.00 11.08 -6.26
CA VAL A 166 -10.41 11.61 -7.56
C VAL A 166 -11.13 12.97 -7.42
N GLY A 167 -11.61 13.28 -6.21
CA GLY A 167 -12.29 14.54 -5.88
C GLY A 167 -13.80 14.53 -6.16
N PRO A 168 -14.54 15.47 -5.56
CA PRO A 168 -16.01 15.51 -5.59
C PRO A 168 -16.60 15.83 -6.98
N VAL A 169 -15.78 16.27 -7.93
CA VAL A 169 -16.21 16.54 -9.32
C VAL A 169 -16.58 15.24 -10.04
N PHE A 170 -15.97 14.11 -9.68
CA PHE A 170 -16.19 12.82 -10.34
C PHE A 170 -17.29 11.96 -9.70
N THR A 171 -17.88 12.38 -8.57
CA THR A 171 -18.84 11.54 -7.81
C THR A 171 -20.29 11.99 -7.94
N LYS A 172 -20.54 13.11 -8.62
CA LYS A 172 -21.88 13.49 -9.15
C LYS A 172 -22.22 12.84 -10.49
N ILE A 173 -21.43 11.86 -10.87
CA ILE A 173 -21.56 11.13 -12.10
C ILE A 173 -22.69 10.12 -11.94
N ASP A 174 -23.78 10.33 -12.68
CA ASP A 174 -24.96 9.46 -12.70
C ASP A 174 -24.55 8.02 -13.07
N LEU A 175 -24.91 7.06 -12.21
CA LEU A 175 -24.33 5.71 -12.13
C LEU A 175 -24.61 4.82 -13.35
N GLY A 176 -25.29 5.32 -14.39
CA GLY A 176 -25.71 4.51 -15.53
C GLY A 176 -24.62 4.20 -16.55
N ASN A 177 -23.80 5.18 -16.94
CA ASN A 177 -22.88 5.05 -18.08
C ASN A 177 -21.46 5.52 -17.78
N ASP A 178 -21.33 6.55 -16.95
CA ASP A 178 -20.05 7.15 -16.61
C ASP A 178 -19.30 6.38 -15.50
N MET A 179 -20.00 5.55 -14.72
CA MET A 179 -19.36 4.57 -13.81
C MET A 179 -18.58 3.53 -14.61
N ILE A 180 -19.14 3.06 -15.73
CA ILE A 180 -18.47 2.12 -16.64
C ILE A 180 -17.23 2.79 -17.23
N LEU A 181 -17.35 4.05 -17.67
CA LEU A 181 -16.23 4.80 -18.22
C LEU A 181 -15.14 5.06 -17.17
N THR A 182 -15.52 5.35 -15.92
CA THR A 182 -14.58 5.51 -14.79
C THR A 182 -13.88 4.20 -14.45
N ILE A 183 -14.60 3.08 -14.39
CA ILE A 183 -14.04 1.74 -14.19
C ILE A 183 -13.09 1.37 -15.34
N VAL A 184 -13.45 1.72 -16.59
CA VAL A 184 -12.61 1.50 -17.77
C VAL A 184 -11.33 2.33 -17.70
N VAL A 185 -11.41 3.61 -17.34
CA VAL A 185 -10.24 4.51 -17.19
C VAL A 185 -9.35 4.04 -16.04
N LEU A 186 -9.93 3.66 -14.90
CA LEU A 186 -9.19 3.12 -13.76
C LEU A 186 -8.51 1.78 -14.12
N GLY A 187 -9.23 0.92 -14.84
CA GLY A 187 -8.70 -0.32 -15.41
C GLY A 187 -7.53 -0.06 -16.36
N LEU A 188 -7.65 0.94 -17.24
CA LEU A 188 -6.61 1.37 -18.18
C LEU A 188 -5.38 1.96 -17.48
N LEU A 189 -5.54 2.57 -16.30
CA LEU A 189 -4.43 3.06 -15.48
C LEU A 189 -3.74 1.95 -14.67
N ILE A 190 -4.49 0.93 -14.26
CA ILE A 190 -3.97 -0.23 -13.52
C ILE A 190 -3.27 -1.24 -14.46
N LEU A 191 -3.71 -1.33 -15.72
CA LEU A 191 -3.17 -2.28 -16.70
C LEU A 191 -1.65 -2.12 -16.95
N PRO A 192 -1.11 -0.89 -17.12
CA PRO A 192 0.33 -0.66 -17.20
C PRO A 192 1.06 -1.05 -15.91
N LEU A 193 0.48 -0.79 -14.74
CA LEU A 193 1.04 -1.18 -13.44
C LEU A 193 1.17 -2.70 -13.31
N ILE A 194 0.14 -3.45 -13.72
CA ILE A 194 0.18 -4.92 -13.77
C ILE A 194 1.26 -5.39 -14.76
N PHE A 195 1.37 -4.74 -15.93
CA PHE A 195 2.36 -5.10 -16.94
C PHE A 195 3.80 -4.86 -16.43
N ILE A 196 4.05 -3.71 -15.81
CA ILE A 196 5.33 -3.35 -15.18
C ILE A 196 5.68 -4.33 -14.05
N LEU A 197 4.70 -4.70 -13.21
CA LEU A 197 4.92 -5.63 -12.10
C LEU A 197 5.13 -7.08 -12.58
N ARG A 198 4.56 -7.45 -13.73
CA ARG A 198 4.71 -8.80 -14.30
C ARG A 198 6.12 -9.05 -14.86
N ASP A 199 6.76 -8.02 -15.42
CA ASP A 199 8.11 -8.12 -15.99
C ASP A 199 9.23 -7.83 -14.97
N ALA A 200 8.87 -7.50 -13.72
CA ALA A 200 9.83 -7.37 -12.63
C ALA A 200 10.44 -8.76 -12.30
N LYS A 201 11.52 -9.12 -13.01
CA LYS A 201 12.32 -10.32 -12.72
C LYS A 201 12.66 -10.35 -11.22
N PRO A 202 12.51 -11.50 -10.55
CA PRO A 202 12.95 -11.64 -9.16
C PRO A 202 14.43 -11.26 -9.12
N MET A 203 14.77 -10.29 -8.27
CA MET A 203 16.14 -9.81 -8.16
C MET A 203 17.06 -11.01 -7.89
N VAL A 204 18.10 -11.11 -8.73
CA VAL A 204 19.14 -12.14 -8.63
C VAL A 204 19.61 -12.17 -7.18
N LYS A 205 19.36 -13.29 -6.49
CA LYS A 205 19.87 -13.51 -5.14
C LYS A 205 21.38 -13.33 -5.20
N GLU A 206 21.91 -12.47 -4.34
CA GLU A 206 23.35 -12.28 -4.22
C GLU A 206 24.03 -13.66 -4.06
N PRO A 207 25.17 -13.89 -4.72
CA PRO A 207 25.93 -15.10 -4.49
C PRO A 207 26.24 -15.15 -2.99
N LYS A 208 25.82 -16.23 -2.33
CA LYS A 208 26.26 -16.48 -0.96
C LYS A 208 27.78 -16.43 -0.98
N GLU A 209 28.36 -15.49 -0.25
CA GLU A 209 29.79 -15.46 0.04
C GLU A 209 30.19 -16.89 0.42
N GLY A 210 31.16 -17.44 -0.31
CA GLY A 210 31.63 -18.79 -0.08
C GLY A 210 32.06 -18.92 1.38
N ASN A 211 31.54 -19.95 2.04
CA ASN A 211 32.23 -20.54 3.17
C ASN A 211 33.63 -20.90 2.67
N GLY A 212 34.63 -20.14 3.11
CA GLY A 212 36.02 -20.57 3.00
C GLY A 212 36.21 -21.77 3.92
N ASP A 213 36.60 -22.88 3.31
CA ASP A 213 37.23 -24.02 3.98
C ASP A 213 38.59 -23.63 4.60
#